data_AF-A0A8S3EGL1-F1
#
_entry.id   AF-A0A8S3EGL1-F1
#
_cell.length_a   1.000
_cell.length_b   1.000
_cell.length_c   1.000
_cell.angle_alpha   90.00
_cell.angle_beta   90.00
_cell.angle_gamma   90.00
#
_symmetry.space_group_name_H-M   'P 1'
#
loop_
_entity.id
_entity.type
_entity.pdbx_description
1 polymer ?
#
loop_
_entity_poly.entity_id
_entity_poly.type
_entity_poly.pdbx_seq_one_letter_code
_entity_poly.pdbx_strand_id
1 'polypeptide(L)'
;MGYWFGDSKNIIFNSTELINQTNHINYRISIPFSSRKFGTTITVLGVFLLDLDCDACQSPSRAYLLDVTHPNQHSVGLTTFTTMAGLGGCLGYFFGSIPWENTFLSKLFGDHVHVVFTLVWIIYIICLILTVTTTKEPNNIGIMMPSLVRSSSCQYIVSSYSGRSTRDSNEDINQYETIKQEPDDSISVAYFKISYFDYLRSIIYMPVPLRWLCLTNFFCWMALVSYSLFFTDFVGQSVFGGNPKSKLGHPLRSLYNDGVRFGSLGMSVYSISCSIYSFNIESLNNYFGIKRVYIGSQLIYAVGMLLMGYLRHRVAVIMLSAVAGILYSTLFTIPYLLISKYYTSNIVY
;
A
#
# COMPACT_ATOMS: atom_id res chain seq x y z
N MET A 1 -2.65 12.89 -17.06
CA MET A 1 -3.41 13.69 -16.08
C MET A 1 -3.46 15.19 -16.43
N GLY A 2 -2.37 15.85 -16.86
CA GLY A 2 -2.39 17.30 -17.17
C GLY A 2 -3.14 17.76 -18.44
N TYR A 3 -3.69 16.87 -19.26
CA TYR A 3 -4.27 17.23 -20.56
C TYR A 3 -5.70 17.81 -20.48
N TRP A 4 -6.44 17.53 -19.41
CA TRP A 4 -7.83 18.02 -19.25
C TRP A 4 -7.90 19.47 -18.74
N PHE A 5 -6.85 19.94 -18.06
CA PHE A 5 -6.80 21.29 -17.47
C PHE A 5 -5.89 22.28 -18.22
N GLY A 6 -5.51 22.00 -19.48
CA GLY A 6 -4.86 23.03 -20.31
C GLY A 6 -3.66 22.60 -21.17
N ASP A 7 -3.58 21.36 -21.63
CA ASP A 7 -2.76 21.04 -22.80
C ASP A 7 -3.72 20.54 -23.89
N SER A 8 -4.36 21.47 -24.60
CA SER A 8 -5.11 21.12 -25.81
C SER A 8 -4.13 20.70 -26.92
N LYS A 9 -4.57 19.73 -27.73
CA LYS A 9 -3.88 19.26 -28.93
C LYS A 9 -3.37 20.45 -29.74
N ASN A 10 -2.09 20.43 -30.14
CA ASN A 10 -1.63 21.25 -31.25
C ASN A 10 -2.33 20.74 -32.53
N ILE A 11 -3.58 21.12 -32.74
CA ILE A 11 -4.29 20.94 -34.00
C ILE A 11 -3.73 22.01 -34.92
N ILE A 12 -2.77 21.63 -35.75
CA ILE A 12 -2.36 22.43 -36.90
C ILE A 12 -3.51 22.27 -37.92
N PHE A 13 -4.41 23.27 -37.99
CA PHE A 13 -5.27 23.42 -39.16
C PHE A 13 -4.38 23.80 -40.32
N ASN A 14 -4.09 22.84 -41.20
CA ASN A 14 -3.48 23.13 -42.49
C ASN A 14 -4.63 23.43 -43.46
N SER A 15 -5.07 24.68 -43.51
CA SER A 15 -6.00 25.15 -44.54
C SER A 15 -5.23 25.27 -45.86
N THR A 16 -4.97 24.13 -46.50
CA THR A 16 -4.64 24.08 -47.93
C THR A 16 -5.95 24.12 -48.71
N GLU A 17 -6.49 25.32 -48.93
CA GLU A 17 -7.15 25.68 -50.18
C GLU A 17 -7.43 27.19 -50.21
N LEU A 18 -6.87 27.85 -51.23
CA LEU A 18 -7.20 29.18 -51.75
C LEU A 18 -6.97 30.38 -50.82
N ILE A 19 -5.79 31.01 -50.95
CA ILE A 19 -5.63 32.43 -51.36
C ILE A 19 -4.12 32.72 -51.55
N ASN A 20 -3.80 33.30 -52.70
CA ASN A 20 -2.49 33.78 -53.13
C ASN A 20 -1.88 34.81 -52.17
N GLN A 21 -0.54 34.75 -52.05
CA GLN A 21 0.37 35.81 -51.61
C GLN A 21 0.33 36.30 -50.15
N THR A 22 1.52 36.18 -49.52
CA THR A 22 2.09 36.95 -48.40
C THR A 22 1.56 36.68 -46.97
N ASN A 23 2.52 36.31 -46.11
CA ASN A 23 2.48 36.22 -44.64
C ASN A 23 1.80 34.97 -44.03
N HIS A 24 2.59 33.91 -43.85
CA HIS A 24 2.31 32.86 -42.87
C HIS A 24 2.43 33.44 -41.45
N ILE A 25 1.36 34.06 -40.96
CA ILE A 25 1.23 34.39 -39.53
C ILE A 25 0.89 33.09 -38.82
N ASN A 26 1.92 32.42 -38.29
CA ASN A 26 1.75 31.31 -37.35
C ASN A 26 1.08 31.84 -36.08
N TYR A 27 -0.25 31.72 -35.97
CA TYR A 27 -0.94 31.93 -34.71
C TYR A 27 -0.58 30.80 -33.74
N ARG A 28 0.48 31.01 -32.94
CA ARG A 28 0.69 30.22 -31.73
C ARG A 28 -0.38 30.63 -30.73
N ILE A 29 -1.42 29.81 -30.59
CA ILE A 29 -2.30 29.89 -29.42
C ILE A 29 -1.48 29.41 -28.22
N SER A 30 -0.78 30.35 -27.58
CA SER A 30 -0.14 30.13 -26.29
C SER A 30 -1.22 29.98 -25.24
N ILE A 31 -1.46 28.74 -24.79
CA ILE A 31 -2.35 28.46 -23.68
C ILE A 31 -1.84 29.25 -22.46
N PRO A 32 -2.70 29.97 -21.72
CA PRO A 32 -2.26 30.78 -20.59
C PRO A 32 -1.54 29.91 -19.56
N PHE A 33 -0.35 30.36 -19.16
CA PHE A 33 0.56 29.70 -18.20
C PHE A 33 -0.11 29.30 -16.87
N SER A 34 -1.23 29.96 -16.53
CA SER A 34 -2.08 29.66 -15.37
C SER A 34 -2.74 28.27 -15.44
N SER A 35 -3.24 27.87 -16.62
CA SER A 35 -3.96 26.60 -16.82
C SER A 35 -3.07 25.37 -16.54
N ARG A 36 -1.81 25.44 -16.98
CA ARG A 36 -0.83 24.37 -16.82
C ARG A 36 -0.38 24.18 -15.35
N LYS A 37 -0.28 25.27 -14.59
CA LYS A 37 0.01 25.23 -13.14
C LYS A 37 -1.18 24.65 -12.36
N PHE A 38 -2.39 25.10 -12.67
CA PHE A 38 -3.61 24.60 -12.03
C PHE A 38 -3.79 23.09 -12.20
N GLY A 39 -3.65 22.58 -13.43
CA GLY A 39 -3.74 21.14 -13.69
C GLY A 39 -2.65 20.32 -12.98
N THR A 40 -1.45 20.87 -12.84
CA THR A 40 -0.36 20.22 -12.08
C THR A 40 -0.68 20.17 -10.60
N THR A 41 -1.14 21.29 -10.00
CA THR A 41 -1.53 21.33 -8.58
C THR A 41 -2.67 20.35 -8.27
N ILE A 42 -3.71 20.30 -9.11
CA ILE A 42 -4.79 19.32 -8.96
C ILE A 42 -4.26 17.90 -9.04
N THR A 43 -3.36 17.61 -9.98
CA THR A 43 -2.80 16.26 -10.12
C THR A 43 -1.99 15.87 -8.89
N VAL A 44 -1.16 16.77 -8.36
CA VAL A 44 -0.36 16.53 -7.15
C VAL A 44 -1.27 16.29 -5.94
N LEU A 45 -2.28 17.13 -5.75
CA LEU A 45 -3.26 16.97 -4.67
C LEU A 45 -4.04 15.67 -4.82
N GLY A 46 -4.46 15.31 -6.03
CA GLY A 46 -5.21 14.08 -6.30
C GLY A 46 -4.37 12.82 -6.04
N VAL A 47 -3.10 12.80 -6.43
CA VAL A 47 -2.19 11.69 -6.12
C VAL A 47 -1.98 11.56 -4.61
N PHE A 48 -1.81 12.69 -3.91
CA PHE A 48 -1.68 12.71 -2.46
C PHE A 48 -2.93 12.16 -1.75
N LEU A 49 -4.12 12.60 -2.16
CA LEU A 49 -5.38 12.09 -1.60
C LEU A 49 -5.57 10.60 -1.88
N LEU A 50 -5.22 10.14 -3.09
CA LEU A 50 -5.32 8.72 -3.44
C LEU A 50 -4.40 7.85 -2.57
N ASP A 51 -3.17 8.29 -2.31
CA ASP A 51 -2.23 7.60 -1.44
C ASP A 51 -2.75 7.54 0.00
N LEU A 52 -3.25 8.67 0.52
CA LEU A 52 -3.90 8.73 1.83
C LEU A 52 -5.09 7.79 1.93
N ASP A 53 -5.97 7.75 0.93
CA ASP A 53 -7.15 6.89 0.91
C ASP A 53 -6.75 5.40 0.88
N CYS A 54 -5.74 5.02 0.07
CA CYS A 54 -5.23 3.66 0.03
C CYS A 54 -4.68 3.21 1.39
N ASP A 55 -3.87 4.04 2.04
CA ASP A 55 -3.30 3.74 3.36
C ASP A 55 -4.36 3.72 4.48
N ALA A 56 -5.33 4.65 4.40
CA ALA A 56 -6.43 4.76 5.35
C ALA A 56 -7.37 3.57 5.27
N CYS A 57 -7.60 2.98 4.09
CA CYS A 57 -8.40 1.76 3.96
C CYS A 57 -7.61 0.50 4.37
N GLN A 58 -6.31 0.45 4.11
CA GLN A 58 -5.53 -0.77 4.33
C GLN A 58 -5.44 -1.17 5.81
N SER A 59 -5.22 -0.20 6.71
CA SER A 59 -4.99 -0.48 8.13
C SER A 59 -6.25 -1.01 8.85
N PRO A 60 -7.43 -0.37 8.73
CA PRO A 60 -8.66 -0.87 9.35
C PRO A 60 -9.14 -2.20 8.75
N SER A 61 -9.05 -2.39 7.42
CA SER A 61 -9.42 -3.67 6.80
C SER A 61 -8.58 -4.83 7.32
N ARG A 62 -7.29 -4.58 7.57
CA ARG A 62 -6.38 -5.56 8.14
C ARG A 62 -6.66 -5.84 9.62
N ALA A 63 -6.97 -4.81 10.40
CA ALA A 63 -7.36 -4.98 11.80
C ALA A 63 -8.64 -5.80 11.91
N TYR A 64 -9.67 -5.43 11.13
CA TYR A 64 -10.94 -6.16 11.04
C TYR A 64 -10.73 -7.64 10.67
N LEU A 65 -9.86 -7.93 9.71
CA LEU A 65 -9.52 -9.30 9.35
C LEU A 65 -8.94 -10.08 10.53
N LEU A 66 -8.02 -9.48 11.30
CA LEU A 66 -7.42 -10.13 12.46
C LEU A 66 -8.41 -10.31 13.62
N ASP A 67 -9.37 -9.40 13.76
CA ASP A 67 -10.41 -9.45 14.79
C ASP A 67 -11.44 -10.56 14.50
N VAL A 68 -11.77 -10.80 13.22
CA VAL A 68 -12.73 -11.83 12.80
C VAL A 68 -12.09 -13.22 12.66
N THR A 69 -10.79 -13.28 12.36
CA THR A 69 -10.08 -14.54 12.15
C THR A 69 -9.65 -15.16 13.48
N HIS A 70 -9.80 -16.47 13.64
CA HIS A 70 -9.29 -17.16 14.83
C HIS A 70 -7.76 -17.02 14.97
N PRO A 71 -7.20 -16.94 16.19
CA PRO A 71 -5.76 -16.77 16.41
C PRO A 71 -4.87 -17.80 15.70
N ASN A 72 -5.35 -19.04 15.59
CA ASN A 72 -4.62 -20.12 14.90
C ASN A 72 -4.59 -19.95 13.37
N GLN A 73 -5.45 -19.11 12.81
CA GLN A 73 -5.60 -18.87 11.38
C GLN A 73 -5.18 -17.45 10.97
N HIS A 74 -4.61 -16.66 11.88
CA HIS A 74 -4.09 -15.32 11.58
C HIS A 74 -3.04 -15.33 10.47
N SER A 75 -2.22 -16.38 10.38
CA SER A 75 -1.29 -16.58 9.28
C SER A 75 -2.00 -16.64 7.93
N VAL A 76 -2.98 -17.55 7.81
CA VAL A 76 -3.79 -17.80 6.60
C VAL A 76 -4.61 -16.57 6.20
N GLY A 77 -5.19 -15.86 7.17
CA GLY A 77 -5.91 -14.62 6.92
C GLY A 77 -5.00 -13.57 6.28
N LEU A 78 -3.84 -13.31 6.91
CA LEU A 78 -2.88 -12.34 6.40
C LEU A 78 -2.32 -12.71 5.02
N THR A 79 -2.05 -13.99 4.75
CA THR A 79 -1.60 -14.43 3.42
C THR A 79 -2.69 -14.27 2.38
N THR A 80 -3.95 -14.55 2.72
CA THR A 80 -5.09 -14.38 1.81
C THR A 80 -5.28 -12.91 1.44
N PHE A 81 -5.18 -12.01 2.43
CA PHE A 81 -5.22 -10.56 2.21
C PHE A 81 -4.14 -10.10 1.24
N THR A 82 -2.88 -10.50 1.47
CA THR A 82 -1.76 -10.14 0.60
C THR A 82 -1.87 -10.76 -0.79
N THR A 83 -2.38 -11.99 -0.91
CA THR A 83 -2.63 -12.66 -2.21
C THR A 83 -3.66 -11.89 -3.03
N MET A 84 -4.77 -11.47 -2.40
CA MET A 84 -5.83 -10.71 -3.06
C MET A 84 -5.35 -9.30 -3.47
N ALA A 85 -4.57 -8.64 -2.61
CA ALA A 85 -3.93 -7.36 -2.93
C ALA A 85 -2.99 -7.49 -4.15
N GLY A 86 -2.21 -8.57 -4.23
CA GLY A 86 -1.37 -8.86 -5.39
C GLY A 86 -2.18 -9.08 -6.67
N LEU A 87 -3.31 -9.78 -6.60
CA LEU A 87 -4.18 -10.00 -7.77
C LEU A 87 -4.80 -8.68 -8.27
N GLY A 88 -5.25 -7.84 -7.34
CA GLY A 88 -5.74 -6.49 -7.66
C GLY A 88 -4.68 -5.62 -8.34
N GLY A 89 -3.46 -5.63 -7.78
CA GLY A 89 -2.30 -4.94 -8.38
C GLY A 89 -1.98 -5.45 -9.79
N CYS A 90 -2.03 -6.78 -9.99
CA CYS A 90 -1.81 -7.38 -11.31
C CYS A 90 -2.81 -6.84 -12.35
N LEU A 91 -4.11 -6.82 -12.03
CA LEU A 91 -5.14 -6.32 -12.94
C LEU A 91 -4.92 -4.83 -13.28
N GLY A 92 -4.62 -4.01 -12.28
CA GLY A 92 -4.34 -2.59 -12.48
C GLY A 92 -3.16 -2.33 -13.42
N TYR A 93 -2.03 -3.00 -13.18
CA TYR A 93 -0.84 -2.87 -14.02
C TYR A 93 -1.03 -3.50 -15.42
N PHE A 94 -1.79 -4.58 -15.51
CA PHE A 94 -2.08 -5.25 -16.78
C PHE A 94 -2.89 -4.35 -17.72
N PHE A 95 -3.91 -3.65 -17.23
CA PHE A 95 -4.65 -2.69 -18.05
C PHE A 95 -3.77 -1.55 -18.56
N GLY A 96 -2.77 -1.12 -17.79
CA GLY A 96 -1.79 -0.12 -18.23
C GLY A 96 -0.81 -0.62 -19.30
N SER A 97 -0.61 -1.94 -19.42
CA SER A 97 0.27 -2.55 -20.41
C SER A 97 -0.36 -2.72 -21.78
N ILE A 98 -1.68 -2.85 -21.86
CA ILE A 98 -2.38 -3.15 -23.12
C ILE A 98 -2.39 -1.91 -24.02
N PRO A 99 -1.97 -2.02 -25.30
CA PRO A 99 -2.06 -0.91 -26.24
C PRO A 99 -3.52 -0.67 -26.68
N TRP A 100 -4.23 0.20 -25.97
CA TRP A 100 -5.64 0.51 -26.25
C TRP A 100 -5.89 1.34 -27.52
N GLU A 101 -4.87 1.91 -28.14
CA GLU A 101 -4.98 2.91 -29.23
C GLU A 101 -5.81 2.47 -30.44
N ASN A 102 -5.88 1.17 -30.72
CA ASN A 102 -6.61 0.62 -31.87
C ASN A 102 -7.92 -0.10 -31.49
N THR A 103 -8.30 -0.08 -30.22
CA THR A 103 -9.49 -0.80 -29.73
C THR A 103 -10.75 0.05 -29.85
N PHE A 104 -11.92 -0.60 -29.91
CA PHE A 104 -13.22 0.08 -29.90
C PHE A 104 -13.38 1.03 -28.69
N LEU A 105 -12.82 0.65 -27.53
CA LEU A 105 -12.84 1.46 -26.32
C LEU A 105 -12.11 2.79 -26.48
N SER A 106 -11.03 2.85 -27.27
CA SER A 106 -10.34 4.12 -27.55
C SER A 106 -11.16 5.04 -28.46
N LYS A 107 -12.00 4.49 -29.35
CA LYS A 107 -12.96 5.31 -30.12
C LYS A 107 -14.04 5.92 -29.22
N LEU A 108 -14.44 5.22 -28.16
CA LEU A 108 -15.50 5.65 -27.24
C LEU A 108 -15.00 6.61 -26.16
N PHE A 109 -13.83 6.35 -25.55
CA PHE A 109 -13.32 7.08 -24.39
C PHE A 109 -12.10 7.96 -24.70
N GLY A 110 -11.55 7.92 -25.92
CA GLY A 110 -10.42 8.73 -26.37
C GLY A 110 -9.06 8.04 -26.18
N ASP A 111 -8.06 8.78 -25.71
CA ASP A 111 -6.67 8.30 -25.65
C ASP A 111 -6.49 7.11 -24.69
N HIS A 112 -5.40 6.35 -24.88
CA HIS A 112 -5.00 5.21 -24.04
C HIS A 112 -5.16 5.45 -22.53
N VAL A 113 -4.70 6.61 -22.05
CA VAL A 113 -4.77 6.95 -20.61
C VAL A 113 -6.22 7.03 -20.14
N HIS A 114 -7.11 7.66 -20.92
CA HIS A 114 -8.51 7.79 -20.54
C HIS A 114 -9.19 6.43 -20.44
N VAL A 115 -8.94 5.53 -21.40
CA VAL A 115 -9.48 4.16 -21.39
C VAL A 115 -9.07 3.41 -20.12
N VAL A 116 -7.80 3.49 -19.72
CA VAL A 116 -7.32 2.78 -18.52
C VAL A 116 -7.97 3.34 -17.25
N PHE A 117 -8.02 4.66 -17.10
CA PHE A 117 -8.63 5.29 -15.93
C PHE A 117 -10.14 5.05 -15.85
N THR A 118 -10.86 5.04 -16.99
CA THR A 118 -12.31 4.74 -16.98
C THR A 118 -12.59 3.28 -16.63
N LEU A 119 -11.78 2.34 -17.12
CA LEU A 119 -11.91 0.92 -16.74
C LEU A 119 -11.70 0.71 -15.24
N VAL A 120 -10.63 1.30 -14.68
CA VAL A 120 -10.36 1.23 -13.23
C VAL A 120 -11.50 1.86 -12.43
N TRP A 121 -12.02 3.00 -12.88
CA TRP A 121 -13.16 3.67 -12.24
C TRP A 121 -14.43 2.79 -12.25
N ILE A 122 -14.77 2.15 -13.38
CA ILE A 122 -15.92 1.23 -13.47
C ILE A 122 -15.76 0.07 -12.49
N ILE A 123 -14.58 -0.55 -12.44
CA ILE A 123 -14.30 -1.67 -11.53
C ILE A 123 -14.42 -1.22 -10.07
N TYR A 124 -13.88 -0.04 -9.75
CA TYR A 124 -13.97 0.53 -8.41
C TYR A 124 -15.42 0.78 -7.98
N ILE A 125 -16.26 1.35 -8.86
CA ILE A 125 -17.68 1.58 -8.58
C ILE A 125 -18.42 0.26 -8.34
N ILE A 126 -18.18 -0.76 -9.17
CA ILE A 126 -18.77 -2.09 -8.97
C ILE A 126 -18.35 -2.68 -7.61
N CYS A 127 -17.06 -2.58 -7.26
CA CYS A 127 -16.55 -3.05 -5.98
C CYS A 127 -17.18 -2.30 -4.80
N LEU A 128 -17.35 -0.98 -4.91
CA LEU A 128 -17.98 -0.16 -3.89
C LEU A 128 -19.46 -0.53 -3.70
N ILE A 129 -20.21 -0.70 -4.80
CA ILE A 129 -21.62 -1.14 -4.76
C ILE A 129 -21.74 -2.52 -4.09
N LEU A 130 -20.88 -3.47 -4.44
CA LEU A 130 -20.87 -4.80 -3.81
C LEU A 130 -20.54 -4.73 -2.32
N THR A 131 -19.60 -3.86 -1.93
CA THR A 131 -19.22 -3.66 -0.53
C THR A 131 -20.39 -3.08 0.27
N VAL A 132 -21.04 -2.02 -0.23
CA VAL A 132 -22.17 -1.38 0.44
C VAL A 132 -23.39 -2.31 0.53
N THR A 133 -23.66 -3.12 -0.49
CA THR A 133 -24.82 -4.04 -0.49
C THR A 133 -24.61 -5.29 0.35
N THR A 134 -23.37 -5.75 0.54
CA THR A 134 -23.05 -6.95 1.32
C THR A 134 -22.94 -6.66 2.81
N THR A 135 -22.43 -5.48 3.17
CA THR A 135 -22.22 -5.10 4.57
C THR A 135 -23.54 -4.63 5.17
N LYS A 136 -24.28 -5.54 5.81
CA LYS A 136 -25.46 -5.16 6.61
C LYS A 136 -24.98 -4.44 7.86
N GLU A 137 -25.21 -3.14 7.94
CA GLU A 137 -25.03 -2.41 9.19
C GLU A 137 -25.99 -2.98 10.24
N PRO A 138 -25.51 -3.43 11.41
CA PRO A 138 -26.41 -3.80 12.49
C PRO A 138 -27.09 -2.52 13.00
N ASN A 139 -28.41 -2.43 12.79
CA ASN A 139 -29.26 -1.28 13.19
C ASN A 139 -29.24 -0.95 14.70
N ASN A 140 -28.53 -1.73 15.53
CA ASN A 140 -28.36 -1.49 16.96
C ASN A 140 -26.87 -1.37 17.31
N ILE A 141 -26.31 -0.18 17.11
CA ILE A 141 -25.11 0.25 17.84
C ILE A 141 -25.54 0.71 19.23
N GLY A 142 -26.14 -0.22 19.98
CA GLY A 142 -26.25 -0.10 21.42
C GLY A 142 -24.95 -0.62 22.01
N ILE A 143 -23.98 0.27 22.23
CA ILE A 143 -22.83 0.11 23.12
C ILE A 143 -22.31 -1.35 23.18
N MET A 144 -21.75 -1.85 22.08
CA MET A 144 -20.74 -2.91 22.21
C MET A 144 -19.39 -2.22 22.39
N MET A 145 -19.26 -1.55 23.54
CA MET A 145 -17.95 -1.42 24.18
C MET A 145 -17.33 -2.82 24.16
N PRO A 146 -16.05 -2.99 23.78
CA PRO A 146 -15.39 -4.27 23.86
C PRO A 146 -15.20 -4.64 25.34
N SER A 147 -16.24 -5.16 25.97
CA SER A 147 -16.22 -5.79 27.29
C SER A 147 -15.40 -7.08 27.30
N LEU A 148 -14.93 -7.56 26.14
CA LEU A 148 -14.05 -8.72 26.01
C LEU A 148 -12.55 -8.39 25.93
N VAL A 149 -12.13 -7.13 25.89
CA VAL A 149 -10.70 -6.74 25.99
C VAL A 149 -10.28 -6.49 27.46
N ARG A 150 -11.21 -6.65 28.41
CA ARG A 150 -10.98 -6.42 29.84
C ARG A 150 -10.69 -7.70 30.63
N SER A 151 -9.61 -8.42 30.31
CA SER A 151 -9.03 -9.34 31.30
C SER A 151 -7.55 -9.69 31.22
N SER A 152 -6.89 -9.72 30.06
CA SER A 152 -5.56 -10.39 30.06
C SER A 152 -4.33 -9.48 30.02
N SER A 153 -4.43 -8.24 29.52
CA SER A 153 -3.25 -7.40 29.27
C SER A 153 -2.98 -6.30 30.31
N CYS A 154 -4.00 -5.88 31.07
CA CYS A 154 -3.84 -4.83 32.09
C CYS A 154 -3.44 -5.34 33.48
N GLN A 155 -3.49 -6.65 33.73
CA GLN A 155 -3.09 -7.21 35.03
C GLN A 155 -1.56 -7.20 35.24
N TYR A 156 -0.77 -7.30 34.15
CA TYR A 156 0.70 -7.37 34.25
C TYR A 156 1.38 -6.00 34.42
N ILE A 157 0.82 -4.93 33.86
CA ILE A 157 1.44 -3.60 33.93
C ILE A 157 1.18 -2.93 35.29
N VAL A 158 0.06 -3.24 35.96
CA VAL A 158 -0.25 -2.64 37.28
C VAL A 158 0.49 -3.34 38.43
N SER A 159 0.83 -4.63 38.30
CA SER A 159 1.54 -5.36 39.37
C SER A 159 3.02 -4.96 39.54
N SER A 160 3.62 -4.24 38.58
CA SER A 160 5.04 -3.90 38.59
C SER A 160 5.35 -2.49 39.13
N TYR A 161 4.33 -1.71 39.50
CA TYR A 161 4.50 -0.34 40.04
C TYR A 161 4.01 -0.12 41.48
N SER A 162 3.38 -1.11 42.13
CA SER A 162 2.97 -1.00 43.55
C SER A 162 3.98 -1.59 44.55
N GLY A 163 5.09 -2.16 44.09
CA GLY A 163 6.06 -2.86 44.93
C GLY A 163 7.24 -2.03 45.44
N ARG A 164 7.03 -0.81 45.95
CA ARG A 164 8.09 -0.10 46.70
C ARG A 164 7.58 1.04 47.60
N SER A 165 7.10 0.73 48.81
CA SER A 165 7.50 1.45 50.05
C SER A 165 6.92 0.82 51.32
N THR A 166 7.83 0.49 52.24
CA THR A 166 7.74 0.56 53.73
C THR A 166 6.65 -0.20 54.51
N ARG A 167 7.14 -1.23 55.22
CA ARG A 167 6.79 -1.66 56.60
C ARG A 167 6.01 -0.64 57.44
N ASP A 168 4.88 -1.03 58.02
CA ASP A 168 4.75 -1.33 59.47
C ASP A 168 3.30 -1.71 59.87
N SER A 169 3.20 -2.69 60.79
CA SER A 169 2.12 -2.94 61.78
C SER A 169 0.75 -3.52 61.35
N ASN A 170 0.58 -4.82 61.68
CA ASN A 170 -0.52 -5.46 62.45
C ASN A 170 -1.97 -4.93 62.36
N GLU A 171 -2.90 -5.82 61.96
CA GLU A 171 -4.05 -6.35 62.75
C GLU A 171 -5.25 -6.78 61.87
N ASP A 172 -5.65 -8.03 62.12
CA ASP A 172 -7.01 -8.58 62.17
C ASP A 172 -7.88 -8.87 60.93
N ILE A 173 -8.20 -10.16 60.89
CA ILE A 173 -9.22 -10.90 60.16
C ILE A 173 -10.61 -10.48 60.68
N ASN A 174 -11.55 -10.11 59.79
CA ASN A 174 -12.91 -10.70 59.69
C ASN A 174 -13.90 -9.81 58.92
N GLN A 175 -14.99 -10.48 58.51
CA GLN A 175 -16.30 -9.97 58.09
C GLN A 175 -16.50 -9.59 56.62
N TYR A 176 -16.97 -10.61 55.89
CA TYR A 176 -18.02 -10.44 54.88
C TYR A 176 -19.25 -9.79 55.53
N GLU A 177 -19.50 -8.52 55.22
CA GLU A 177 -20.83 -7.92 55.36
C GLU A 177 -21.30 -7.35 54.02
N THR A 178 -22.54 -7.71 53.71
CA THR A 178 -23.26 -7.37 52.49
C THR A 178 -23.75 -5.93 52.61
N ILE A 179 -23.12 -4.97 51.93
CA ILE A 179 -23.66 -3.61 51.80
C ILE A 179 -24.21 -3.45 50.39
N LYS A 180 -25.54 -3.48 50.29
CA LYS A 180 -26.30 -2.93 49.17
C LYS A 180 -26.18 -1.41 49.24
N GLN A 181 -25.55 -0.80 48.25
CA GLN A 181 -25.64 0.65 48.03
C GLN A 181 -25.73 0.92 46.52
N GLU A 182 -26.67 1.80 46.17
CA GLU A 182 -26.99 2.30 44.83
C GLU A 182 -25.76 2.75 44.03
N PRO A 183 -25.81 2.72 42.68
CA PRO A 183 -24.67 3.04 41.86
C PRO A 183 -24.37 4.54 41.96
N ASP A 184 -23.33 4.89 42.72
CA ASP A 184 -22.82 6.24 42.78
C ASP A 184 -22.07 6.55 41.48
N ASP A 185 -22.68 7.42 40.68
CA ASP A 185 -22.18 8.01 39.43
C ASP A 185 -20.95 8.89 39.72
N SER A 186 -19.80 8.28 40.02
CA SER A 186 -18.49 8.99 39.94
C SER A 186 -17.26 8.09 40.03
N ILE A 187 -17.29 6.85 39.54
CA ILE A 187 -16.05 6.22 39.08
C ILE A 187 -15.72 6.84 37.71
N SER A 188 -15.16 8.04 37.78
CA SER A 188 -14.41 8.61 36.67
C SER A 188 -13.25 7.65 36.38
N VAL A 189 -13.51 6.72 35.47
CA VAL A 189 -12.46 6.03 34.72
C VAL A 189 -11.63 7.16 34.15
N ALA A 190 -10.50 7.46 34.79
CA ALA A 190 -9.55 8.42 34.30
C ALA A 190 -9.09 7.89 32.94
N TYR A 191 -9.76 8.32 31.88
CA TYR A 191 -9.31 8.21 30.52
C TYR A 191 -8.02 9.02 30.46
N PHE A 192 -6.89 8.38 30.80
CA PHE A 192 -5.60 8.99 30.63
C PHE A 192 -5.48 9.25 29.13
N LYS A 193 -5.56 10.52 28.74
CA LYS A 193 -5.44 10.94 27.35
C LYS A 193 -4.05 10.50 26.91
N ILE A 194 -3.97 9.39 26.19
CA ILE A 194 -2.72 8.83 25.69
C ILE A 194 -2.06 9.95 24.87
N SER A 195 -0.98 10.50 25.41
CA SER A 195 -0.27 11.61 24.77
C SER A 195 0.56 11.04 23.62
N TYR A 196 0.71 11.78 22.52
CA TYR A 196 1.59 11.38 21.42
C TYR A 196 3.02 11.06 21.91
N PHE A 197 3.45 11.70 23.01
CA PHE A 197 4.71 11.44 23.67
C PHE A 197 4.80 10.04 24.31
N ASP A 198 3.71 9.46 24.78
CA ASP A 198 3.70 8.09 25.32
C ASP A 198 3.85 7.05 24.19
N TYR A 199 3.32 7.37 23.00
CA TYR A 199 3.53 6.54 21.80
C TYR A 199 4.99 6.58 21.34
N LEU A 200 5.58 7.78 21.28
CA LEU A 200 7.00 7.95 20.97
C LEU A 200 7.91 7.29 22.03
N ARG A 201 7.55 7.39 23.30
CA ARG A 201 8.26 6.71 24.40
C ARG A 201 8.15 5.19 24.29
N SER A 202 7.02 4.65 23.82
CA SER A 202 6.82 3.22 23.58
C SER A 202 7.67 2.69 22.42
N ILE A 203 7.91 3.50 21.38
CA ILE A 203 8.84 3.16 20.28
C ILE A 203 10.28 3.02 20.82
N ILE A 204 10.67 3.85 21.80
CA ILE A 204 11.99 3.79 22.44
C ILE A 204 12.10 2.59 23.40
N TYR A 205 11.02 2.24 24.11
CA TYR A 205 10.94 1.11 25.06
C TYR A 205 10.60 -0.24 24.41
N MET A 206 10.97 -0.41 23.14
CA MET A 206 10.72 -1.64 22.38
C MET A 206 11.85 -2.67 22.61
N PRO A 207 11.56 -3.99 22.76
CA PRO A 207 12.59 -5.00 22.92
C PRO A 207 13.57 -4.97 21.74
N VAL A 208 14.87 -5.14 22.02
CA VAL A 208 15.97 -5.00 21.04
C VAL A 208 15.70 -5.75 19.73
N PRO A 209 15.18 -7.01 19.72
CA PRO A 209 14.87 -7.72 18.48
C PRO A 209 13.80 -7.04 17.62
N LEU A 210 12.79 -6.43 18.24
CA LEU A 210 11.69 -5.78 17.54
C LEU A 210 12.12 -4.42 16.97
N ARG A 211 13.02 -3.70 17.66
CA ARG A 211 13.60 -2.45 17.15
C ARG A 211 14.38 -2.65 15.84
N TRP A 212 15.21 -3.69 15.77
CA TRP A 212 15.94 -4.04 14.54
C TRP A 212 14.98 -4.45 13.41
N LEU A 213 13.89 -5.14 13.75
CA LEU A 213 12.86 -5.53 12.79
C LEU A 213 12.12 -4.30 12.23
N CYS A 214 11.78 -3.32 13.06
CA CYS A 214 11.19 -2.06 12.60
C CYS A 214 12.14 -1.28 11.68
N LEU A 215 13.43 -1.18 12.05
CA LEU A 215 14.42 -0.46 11.25
C LEU A 215 14.65 -1.11 9.88
N THR A 216 14.78 -2.44 9.84
CA THR A 216 14.93 -3.19 8.58
C THR A 216 13.68 -3.05 7.71
N ASN A 217 12.49 -3.15 8.30
CA ASN A 217 11.23 -2.93 7.60
C ASN A 217 11.14 -1.52 6.98
N PHE A 218 11.57 -0.48 7.69
CA PHE A 218 11.63 0.90 7.18
C PHE A 218 12.48 1.00 5.89
N PHE A 219 13.71 0.46 5.91
CA PHE A 219 14.58 0.50 4.73
C PHE A 219 14.05 -0.33 3.56
N CYS A 220 13.42 -1.47 3.84
CA CYS A 220 12.81 -2.30 2.79
C CYS A 220 11.64 -1.59 2.12
N TRP A 221 10.80 -0.90 2.89
CA TRP A 221 9.73 -0.07 2.35
C TRP A 221 10.25 1.08 1.49
N MET A 222 11.29 1.76 1.95
CA MET A 222 11.96 2.81 1.18
C MET A 222 12.49 2.28 -0.17
N ALA A 223 13.12 1.11 -0.19
CA ALA A 223 13.63 0.48 -1.40
C ALA A 223 12.49 0.07 -2.36
N LEU A 224 11.41 -0.50 -1.84
CA LEU A 224 10.25 -0.92 -2.60
C LEU A 224 9.52 0.26 -3.27
N VAL A 225 9.30 1.35 -2.53
CA VAL A 225 8.64 2.56 -3.07
C VAL A 225 9.53 3.17 -4.16
N SER A 226 10.84 3.28 -3.92
CA SER A 226 11.80 3.79 -4.91
C SER A 226 11.79 2.94 -6.18
N TYR A 227 11.80 1.61 -6.04
CA TYR A 227 11.65 0.69 -7.17
C TYR A 227 10.37 0.98 -7.96
N SER A 228 9.23 1.02 -7.29
CA SER A 228 7.92 1.14 -7.95
C SER A 228 7.78 2.46 -8.72
N LEU A 229 8.34 3.55 -8.19
CA LEU A 229 8.30 4.87 -8.83
C LEU A 229 9.21 4.97 -10.07
N PHE A 230 10.45 4.49 -9.96
CA PHE A 230 11.45 4.70 -11.02
C PHE A 230 11.51 3.56 -12.05
N PHE A 231 10.91 2.40 -11.75
CA PHE A 231 11.02 1.23 -12.61
C PHE A 231 10.48 1.46 -14.02
N THR A 232 9.27 2.00 -14.16
CA THR A 232 8.65 2.18 -15.50
C THR A 232 9.41 3.19 -16.35
N ASP A 233 9.95 4.24 -15.73
CA ASP A 233 10.80 5.23 -16.39
C ASP A 233 12.16 4.63 -16.78
N PHE A 234 12.78 3.84 -15.90
CA PHE A 234 14.01 3.10 -16.20
C PHE A 234 13.84 2.17 -17.40
N VAL A 235 12.74 1.43 -17.48
CA VAL A 235 12.45 0.58 -18.64
C VAL A 235 12.24 1.42 -19.91
N GLY A 236 11.49 2.50 -19.83
CA GLY A 236 11.26 3.42 -20.95
C GLY A 236 12.53 4.02 -21.52
N GLN A 237 13.44 4.49 -20.66
CA GLN A 237 14.65 5.21 -21.08
C GLN A 237 15.84 4.28 -21.32
N SER A 238 16.17 3.41 -20.35
CA SER A 238 17.44 2.65 -20.37
C SER A 238 17.34 1.33 -21.12
N VAL A 239 16.16 0.70 -21.16
CA VAL A 239 15.96 -0.60 -21.83
C VAL A 239 15.47 -0.39 -23.27
N PHE A 240 14.53 0.53 -23.47
CA PHE A 240 13.98 0.83 -24.79
C PHE A 240 14.69 1.97 -25.51
N GLY A 241 15.47 2.81 -24.83
CA GLY A 241 16.18 3.93 -25.47
C GLY A 241 15.27 5.12 -25.83
N GLY A 242 14.06 5.17 -25.26
CA GLY A 242 13.10 6.24 -25.51
C GLY A 242 13.46 7.53 -24.77
N ASN A 243 13.10 8.68 -25.33
CA ASN A 243 13.35 9.98 -24.68
C ASN A 243 12.02 10.66 -24.30
N PRO A 244 11.79 10.94 -23.00
CA PRO A 244 10.54 11.56 -22.55
C PRO A 244 10.38 13.02 -22.97
N LYS A 245 11.48 13.72 -23.32
CA LYS A 245 11.50 15.15 -23.69
C LYS A 245 11.30 15.39 -25.20
N SER A 246 11.22 14.34 -26.01
CA SER A 246 11.06 14.47 -27.46
C SER A 246 9.64 14.92 -27.86
N LYS A 247 9.52 15.67 -28.97
CA LYS A 247 8.24 16.24 -29.44
C LYS A 247 7.22 15.15 -29.76
N LEU A 248 5.92 15.45 -29.58
CA LEU A 248 4.80 14.60 -29.95
C LEU A 248 4.91 14.18 -31.43
N GLY A 249 4.91 12.86 -31.68
CA GLY A 249 5.06 12.26 -33.01
C GLY A 249 6.48 11.82 -33.38
N HIS A 250 7.51 12.16 -32.58
CA HIS A 250 8.87 11.66 -32.83
C HIS A 250 8.98 10.16 -32.47
N PRO A 251 9.66 9.31 -33.26
CA PRO A 251 9.77 7.87 -32.98
C PRO A 251 10.33 7.56 -31.59
N LEU A 252 11.24 8.39 -31.08
CA LEU A 252 11.80 8.28 -29.72
C LEU A 252 10.75 8.41 -28.59
N ARG A 253 9.64 9.12 -28.81
CA ARG A 253 8.55 9.23 -27.82
C ARG A 253 7.64 8.01 -27.86
N SER A 254 7.38 7.47 -29.04
CA SER A 254 6.64 6.20 -29.19
C SER A 254 7.39 5.07 -28.50
N LEU A 255 8.71 4.99 -28.73
CA LEU A 255 9.57 3.97 -28.11
C LEU A 255 9.59 4.07 -26.58
N TYR A 256 9.55 5.29 -26.04
CA TYR A 256 9.38 5.52 -24.60
C TYR A 256 8.01 5.03 -24.10
N ASN A 257 6.92 5.35 -24.79
CA ASN A 257 5.58 4.90 -24.41
C ASN A 257 5.45 3.36 -24.45
N ASP A 258 6.05 2.72 -25.45
CA ASP A 258 6.11 1.26 -25.56
C ASP A 258 6.94 0.66 -24.41
N GLY A 259 8.06 1.30 -24.06
CA GLY A 259 8.85 0.91 -22.90
C GLY A 259 8.12 1.09 -21.57
N VAL A 260 7.33 2.16 -21.40
CA VAL A 260 6.49 2.35 -20.21
C VAL A 260 5.40 1.27 -20.13
N ARG A 261 4.75 0.94 -21.25
CA ARG A 261 3.78 -0.18 -21.31
C ARG A 261 4.42 -1.51 -20.93
N PHE A 262 5.61 -1.77 -21.45
CA PHE A 262 6.38 -2.95 -21.09
C PHE A 262 6.82 -2.93 -19.60
N GLY A 263 7.12 -1.75 -19.06
CA GLY A 263 7.33 -1.55 -17.62
C GLY A 263 6.07 -1.87 -16.81
N SER A 264 4.89 -1.44 -17.24
CA SER A 264 3.61 -1.82 -16.61
C SER A 264 3.38 -3.34 -16.65
N LEU A 265 3.78 -4.02 -17.72
CA LEU A 265 3.79 -5.49 -17.76
C LEU A 265 4.77 -6.11 -16.75
N GLY A 266 5.95 -5.51 -16.57
CA GLY A 266 6.87 -5.91 -15.52
C GLY A 266 6.27 -5.77 -14.12
N MET A 267 5.50 -4.70 -13.88
CA MET A 267 4.79 -4.48 -12.61
C MET A 267 3.62 -5.46 -12.41
N SER A 268 2.94 -5.90 -13.47
CA SER A 268 1.93 -6.95 -13.34
C SER A 268 2.55 -8.29 -12.96
N VAL A 269 3.71 -8.64 -13.54
CA VAL A 269 4.49 -9.84 -13.16
C VAL A 269 4.97 -9.78 -11.72
N TYR A 270 5.43 -8.61 -11.26
CA TYR A 270 5.73 -8.34 -9.85
C TYR A 270 4.54 -8.69 -8.95
N SER A 271 3.35 -8.21 -9.29
CA SER A 271 2.12 -8.44 -8.52
C SER A 271 1.67 -9.91 -8.56
N ILE A 272 1.78 -10.59 -9.70
CA ILE A 272 1.50 -12.03 -9.81
C ILE A 272 2.47 -12.84 -8.93
N SER A 273 3.76 -12.51 -8.98
CA SER A 273 4.76 -13.17 -8.16
C SER A 273 4.48 -13.00 -6.67
N CYS A 274 4.05 -11.82 -6.25
CA CYS A 274 3.58 -11.58 -4.89
C CYS A 274 2.43 -12.53 -4.51
N SER A 275 1.39 -12.64 -5.35
CA SER A 275 0.26 -13.53 -5.07
C SER A 275 0.65 -14.99 -4.97
N ILE A 276 1.49 -15.49 -5.89
CA ILE A 276 1.98 -16.88 -5.88
C ILE A 276 2.83 -17.12 -4.63
N TYR A 277 3.75 -16.22 -4.31
CA TYR A 277 4.61 -16.37 -3.15
C TYR A 277 3.83 -16.29 -1.84
N SER A 278 2.88 -15.36 -1.72
CA SER A 278 2.01 -15.20 -0.56
C SER A 278 1.16 -16.46 -0.29
N PHE A 279 0.67 -17.13 -1.33
CA PHE A 279 -0.03 -18.41 -1.18
C PHE A 279 0.88 -19.51 -0.62
N ASN A 280 2.16 -19.53 -0.99
CA ASN A 280 3.11 -20.56 -0.61
C ASN A 280 3.95 -20.23 0.65
N ILE A 281 3.81 -19.01 1.20
CA ILE A 281 4.70 -18.52 2.26
C ILE A 281 4.56 -19.31 3.56
N GLU A 282 3.36 -19.82 3.88
CA GLU A 282 3.13 -20.63 5.08
C GLU A 282 3.83 -21.99 4.99
N SER A 283 3.72 -22.66 3.83
CA SER A 283 4.44 -23.89 3.54
C SER A 283 5.96 -23.69 3.60
N LEU A 284 6.47 -22.59 3.04
CA LEU A 284 7.89 -22.23 3.13
C LEU A 284 8.33 -21.97 4.56
N ASN A 285 7.50 -21.28 5.35
CA ASN A 285 7.80 -20.97 6.75
C ASN A 285 7.85 -22.23 7.63
N ASN A 286 7.01 -23.23 7.35
CA ASN A 286 7.01 -24.50 8.06
C ASN A 286 8.22 -25.37 7.69
N TYR A 287 8.66 -25.34 6.42
CA TYR A 287 9.78 -26.15 5.96
C TYR A 287 11.16 -25.54 6.28
N PHE A 288 11.37 -24.26 5.98
CA PHE A 288 12.67 -23.58 6.14
C PHE A 288 12.80 -22.79 7.46
N GLY A 289 11.68 -22.48 8.12
CA GLY A 289 11.64 -21.61 9.28
C GLY A 289 11.57 -20.12 8.91
N ILE A 290 10.79 -19.35 9.68
CA ILE A 290 10.45 -17.94 9.42
C ILE A 290 11.69 -17.05 9.24
N LYS A 291 12.72 -17.23 10.08
CA LYS A 291 13.94 -16.41 10.03
C LYS A 291 14.71 -16.59 8.72
N ARG A 292 14.81 -17.83 8.21
CA ARG A 292 15.54 -18.13 6.98
C ARG A 292 14.79 -17.63 5.75
N VAL A 293 13.46 -17.79 5.73
CA VAL A 293 12.60 -17.27 4.66
C VAL A 293 12.73 -15.75 4.57
N TYR A 294 12.71 -15.05 5.71
CA TYR A 294 12.91 -13.60 5.76
C TYR A 294 14.25 -13.16 5.20
N ILE A 295 15.36 -13.71 5.71
CA ILE A 295 16.70 -13.32 5.24
C ILE A 295 16.89 -13.71 3.77
N GLY A 296 16.37 -14.87 3.37
CA GLY A 296 16.42 -15.37 1.99
C GLY A 296 15.75 -14.41 1.02
N SER A 297 14.50 -13.98 1.27
CA SER A 297 13.81 -13.06 0.36
C SER A 297 14.49 -11.69 0.27
N GLN A 298 15.04 -11.19 1.37
CA GLN A 298 15.82 -9.94 1.38
C GLN A 298 17.10 -10.04 0.54
N LEU A 299 17.83 -11.16 0.65
CA LEU A 299 19.03 -11.39 -0.16
C LEU A 299 18.70 -11.54 -1.64
N ILE A 300 17.66 -12.31 -1.97
CA ILE A 300 17.20 -12.48 -3.36
C ILE A 300 16.81 -11.11 -3.93
N TYR A 301 16.12 -10.26 -3.17
CA TYR A 301 15.79 -8.91 -3.59
C TYR A 301 17.03 -8.04 -3.84
N ALA A 302 17.99 -8.03 -2.90
CA ALA A 302 19.22 -7.26 -3.05
C ALA A 302 20.01 -7.66 -4.31
N VAL A 303 20.16 -8.97 -4.54
CA VAL A 303 20.82 -9.51 -5.74
C VAL A 303 20.02 -9.19 -7.00
N GLY A 304 18.70 -9.32 -6.96
CA GLY A 304 17.82 -9.02 -8.09
C GLY A 304 17.89 -7.56 -8.52
N MET A 305 17.81 -6.64 -7.56
CA MET A 305 17.93 -5.19 -7.81
C MET A 305 19.31 -4.81 -8.34
N LEU A 306 20.37 -5.42 -7.82
CA LEU A 306 21.73 -5.21 -8.32
C LEU A 306 21.84 -5.70 -9.78
N LEU A 307 21.39 -6.92 -10.06
CA LEU A 307 21.45 -7.51 -11.39
C LEU A 307 20.63 -6.69 -12.42
N MET A 308 19.51 -6.13 -12.00
CA MET A 308 18.65 -5.31 -12.83
C MET A 308 19.30 -4.02 -13.30
N GLY A 309 20.14 -3.40 -12.46
CA GLY A 309 20.92 -2.22 -12.85
C GLY A 309 22.00 -2.54 -13.91
N TYR A 310 22.56 -3.75 -13.87
CA TYR A 310 23.59 -4.18 -14.82
C TYR A 310 23.01 -4.73 -16.13
N LEU A 311 21.94 -5.51 -16.07
CA LEU A 311 21.36 -6.18 -17.24
C LEU A 311 20.33 -5.29 -17.95
N ARG A 312 20.75 -4.64 -19.05
CA ARG A 312 19.87 -3.83 -19.91
C ARG A 312 19.11 -4.66 -20.95
N HIS A 313 18.64 -5.85 -20.58
CA HIS A 313 17.95 -6.78 -21.49
C HIS A 313 16.46 -6.89 -21.18
N ARG A 314 15.61 -6.89 -22.22
CA ARG A 314 14.14 -6.88 -22.10
C ARG A 314 13.58 -8.02 -21.23
N VAL A 315 14.10 -9.23 -21.43
CA VAL A 315 13.66 -10.44 -20.70
C VAL A 315 14.18 -10.44 -19.26
N ALA A 316 15.40 -9.94 -19.04
CA ALA A 316 16.00 -9.91 -17.71
C ALA A 316 15.19 -9.02 -16.77
N VAL A 317 14.72 -7.88 -17.28
CA VAL A 317 13.93 -6.90 -16.53
C VAL A 317 12.58 -7.48 -16.06
N ILE A 318 11.89 -8.27 -16.88
CA ILE A 318 10.63 -8.94 -16.48
C ILE A 318 10.91 -10.04 -15.44
N MET A 319 11.94 -10.86 -15.65
CA MET A 319 12.26 -11.92 -14.68
C MET A 319 12.68 -11.35 -13.33
N LEU A 320 13.39 -10.22 -13.34
CA LEU A 320 13.85 -9.54 -12.12
C LEU A 320 12.72 -8.77 -11.43
N SER A 321 11.69 -8.33 -12.14
CA SER A 321 10.52 -7.70 -11.49
C SER A 321 9.73 -8.69 -10.62
N ALA A 322 9.74 -9.99 -10.96
CA ALA A 322 9.15 -11.03 -10.12
C ALA A 322 9.78 -11.08 -8.73
N VAL A 323 11.10 -10.89 -8.64
CA VAL A 323 11.84 -10.91 -7.37
C VAL A 323 11.37 -9.80 -6.42
N ALA A 324 11.02 -8.62 -6.94
CA ALA A 324 10.47 -7.56 -6.11
C ALA A 324 9.12 -7.96 -5.48
N GLY A 325 8.32 -8.82 -6.13
CA GLY A 325 7.04 -9.29 -5.62
C GLY A 325 7.19 -10.18 -4.39
N ILE A 326 8.26 -10.98 -4.37
CA ILE A 326 8.64 -11.84 -3.24
C ILE A 326 8.96 -10.97 -2.00
N LEU A 327 9.69 -9.86 -2.19
CA LEU A 327 9.96 -8.91 -1.11
C LEU A 327 8.67 -8.32 -0.55
N TYR A 328 7.78 -7.85 -1.43
CA TYR A 328 6.52 -7.21 -1.02
C TYR A 328 5.69 -8.15 -0.13
N SER A 329 5.46 -9.37 -0.57
CA SER A 329 4.70 -10.35 0.24
C SER A 329 5.39 -10.65 1.57
N THR A 330 6.73 -10.79 1.58
CA THR A 330 7.49 -11.03 2.82
C THR A 330 7.30 -9.88 3.82
N LEU A 331 7.36 -8.62 3.37
CA LEU A 331 7.22 -7.45 4.22
C LEU A 331 5.84 -7.36 4.87
N PHE A 332 4.80 -7.76 4.16
CA PHE A 332 3.45 -7.74 4.70
C PHE A 332 3.19 -8.87 5.70
N THR A 333 3.75 -10.06 5.48
CA THR A 333 3.35 -11.26 6.24
C THR A 333 4.29 -11.54 7.42
N ILE A 334 5.61 -11.50 7.21
CA ILE A 334 6.59 -12.01 8.18
C ILE A 334 6.72 -11.17 9.47
N PRO A 335 6.77 -9.83 9.43
CA PRO A 335 6.80 -9.01 10.64
C PRO A 335 5.69 -9.35 11.62
N TYR A 336 4.47 -9.53 11.12
CA TYR A 336 3.29 -9.83 11.93
C TYR A 336 3.33 -11.25 12.52
N LEU A 337 3.81 -12.22 11.74
CA LEU A 337 4.06 -13.58 12.23
C LEU A 337 5.10 -13.62 13.35
N LEU A 338 6.20 -12.86 13.22
CA LEU A 338 7.24 -12.75 14.25
C LEU A 338 6.70 -12.11 15.52
N ILE A 339 5.92 -11.04 15.38
CA ILE A 339 5.27 -10.36 16.49
C ILE A 339 4.28 -11.29 17.20
N SER A 340 3.40 -11.95 16.45
CA SER A 340 2.44 -12.92 17.00
C SER A 340 3.14 -14.03 17.79
N LYS A 341 4.19 -14.65 17.22
CA LYS A 341 4.98 -15.67 17.94
C LYS A 341 5.68 -15.13 19.18
N TYR A 342 6.19 -13.90 19.13
CA TYR A 342 6.82 -13.26 20.28
C TYR A 342 5.83 -13.08 21.43
N TYR A 343 4.59 -12.67 21.14
CA TYR A 343 3.55 -12.57 22.16
C TYR A 343 3.15 -13.93 22.72
N THR A 344 2.91 -14.94 21.88
CA THR A 344 2.61 -16.30 22.37
C THR A 344 3.72 -16.87 23.24
N SER A 345 4.99 -16.62 22.90
CA SER A 345 6.14 -17.14 23.65
C SER A 345 6.33 -16.43 25.00
N ASN A 346 5.99 -15.13 25.11
CA ASN A 346 6.07 -14.39 26.37
C ASN A 346 4.84 -14.55 27.27
N ILE A 347 3.74 -15.15 26.79
CA ILE A 347 2.59 -15.53 27.63
C ILE A 347 2.83 -16.87 28.35
N VAL A 348 3.89 -17.62 27.99
CA VAL A 348 4.18 -18.97 28.49
C VAL A 348 5.23 -19.01 29.62
N TYR A 349 5.63 -17.87 30.19
CA TYR A 349 6.54 -17.84 31.34
C TYR A 349 6.04 -16.99 32.50
#